data_AF-A0A7K1UUN8-F1
#
_entry.id   AF-A0A7K1UUN8-F1
#
_cell.length_a   1.000
_cell.length_b   1.000
_cell.length_c   1.000
_cell.angle_alpha   90.00
_cell.angle_beta   90.00
_cell.angle_gamma   90.00
#
_symmetry.space_group_name_H-M   'P 1'
#
loop_
_entity.id
_entity.type
_entity.pdbx_description
1 polymer ?
#
loop_
_entity_poly.entity_id
_entity_poly.type
_entity_poly.pdbx_seq_one_letter_code
_entity_poly.pdbx_strand_id
1 'polypeptide(L)'
;MSSLEQRFAEFIAQLRGLDADTAAERGAALRTRLEALEFELRLTPASDARLDALAARHREAADLLAALPTSADDSKSPAGQPFSRGTSRSVESRPGGEASMSSIEEV
;
A
#
# COMPACT_ATOMS: atom_id res chain seq x y z
N MET A 1 20.43 -13.08 -7.13
CA MET A 1 19.69 -11.86 -6.72
C MET A 1 19.44 -11.04 -7.97
N SER A 2 18.20 -10.60 -8.21
CA SER A 2 17.91 -9.69 -9.33
C SER A 2 18.44 -8.29 -9.06
N SER A 3 18.74 -7.54 -10.13
CA SER A 3 19.25 -6.16 -10.05
C SER A 3 18.36 -5.25 -9.19
N LEU A 4 17.04 -5.44 -9.23
CA LEU A 4 16.09 -4.66 -8.42
C LEU A 4 16.18 -4.99 -6.91
N GLU A 5 16.28 -6.27 -6.54
CA GLU A 5 16.43 -6.69 -5.14
C GLU A 5 17.71 -6.13 -4.53
N GLN A 6 18.79 -6.13 -5.31
CA GLN A 6 20.07 -5.55 -4.90
C GLN A 6 19.95 -4.04 -4.70
N ARG A 7 19.30 -3.31 -5.62
CA ARG A 7 19.07 -1.88 -5.49
C ARG A 7 18.24 -1.52 -4.26
N PHE A 8 17.21 -2.29 -3.92
CA PHE A 8 16.46 -2.11 -2.68
C PHE A 8 17.35 -2.34 -1.45
N ALA A 9 18.17 -3.41 -1.45
CA ALA A 9 19.09 -3.69 -0.34
C ALA A 9 20.13 -2.57 -0.15
N GLU A 10 20.71 -2.06 -1.24
CA GLU A 10 21.65 -0.93 -1.21
C GLU A 10 20.98 0.34 -0.71
N PHE A 11 19.76 0.62 -1.17
CA PHE A 11 19.00 1.79 -0.73
C PHE A 11 18.68 1.73 0.77
N ILE A 12 18.23 0.57 1.27
CA ILE A 12 18.00 0.34 2.71
C ILE A 12 19.29 0.54 3.52
N ALA A 13 20.41 -0.03 3.05
CA ALA A 13 21.70 0.12 3.72
C ALA A 13 22.13 1.60 3.75
N GLN A 14 21.91 2.33 2.67
CA GLN A 14 22.17 3.76 2.59
C GLN A 14 21.33 4.54 3.60
N LEU A 15 20.03 4.25 3.73
CA LEU A 15 19.15 4.92 4.70
C LEU A 15 19.58 4.64 6.15
N ARG A 16 19.97 3.40 6.46
CA ARG A 16 20.41 3.02 7.81
C ARG A 16 21.75 3.63 8.22
N GLY A 17 22.61 3.93 7.24
CA GLY A 17 23.91 4.57 7.47
C GLY A 17 23.90 6.08 7.29
N LEU A 18 22.73 6.70 7.11
CA LEU A 18 22.62 8.14 6.84
C LEU A 18 22.51 8.92 8.16
N ASP A 19 23.39 9.90 8.34
CA ASP A 19 23.28 10.85 9.46
C ASP A 19 22.11 11.83 9.24
N ALA A 20 21.52 12.29 10.35
CA ALA A 20 20.37 13.19 10.38
C ALA A 20 20.55 14.45 9.51
N ASP A 21 21.73 15.06 9.55
CA ASP A 21 22.06 16.29 8.80
C ASP A 21 22.07 16.05 7.28
N THR A 22 22.63 14.91 6.86
CA THR A 22 22.62 14.49 5.45
C THR A 22 21.23 14.05 5.00
N ALA A 23 20.44 13.48 5.91
CA ALA A 23 19.06 13.07 5.66
C ALA A 23 18.14 14.25 5.38
N ALA A 24 18.29 15.32 6.16
CA ALA A 24 17.63 16.60 5.96
C ALA A 24 17.87 17.16 4.56
N GLU A 25 19.15 17.25 4.16
CA GLU A 25 19.55 17.83 2.88
C GLU A 25 19.15 16.96 1.68
N ARG A 26 19.16 15.63 1.84
CA ARG A 26 18.92 14.68 0.73
C ARG A 26 17.52 14.09 0.71
N GLY A 27 16.63 14.46 1.64
CA GLY A 27 15.31 13.85 1.78
C GLY A 27 14.49 13.83 0.49
N ALA A 28 14.45 14.94 -0.25
CA ALA A 28 13.75 15.01 -1.54
C ALA A 28 14.35 14.04 -2.58
N ALA A 29 15.67 14.00 -2.72
CA ALA A 29 16.35 13.10 -3.65
C ALA A 29 16.16 11.62 -3.27
N LEU A 30 16.15 11.30 -1.98
CA LEU A 30 15.88 9.95 -1.47
C LEU A 30 14.44 9.52 -1.76
N ARG A 31 13.45 10.42 -1.62
CA ARG A 31 12.05 10.16 -2.00
C ARG A 31 11.92 9.87 -3.49
N THR A 32 12.47 10.72 -4.36
CA THR A 32 12.45 10.49 -5.81
C THR A 32 13.11 9.17 -6.19
N ARG A 33 14.18 8.77 -5.51
CA ARG A 33 14.84 7.48 -5.75
C ARG A 33 13.97 6.30 -5.32
N LEU A 34 13.25 6.40 -4.20
CA LEU A 34 12.30 5.37 -3.77
C LEU A 34 11.14 5.23 -4.76
N GLU A 35 10.59 6.35 -5.26
CA GLU A 35 9.54 6.34 -6.28
C GLU A 35 9.99 5.68 -7.59
N ALA A 36 11.24 5.91 -8.00
CA ALA A 36 11.82 5.25 -9.17
C ALA A 36 11.91 3.72 -8.98
N LEU A 37 12.33 3.26 -7.79
CA LEU A 37 12.37 1.83 -7.46
C LEU A 37 10.97 1.20 -7.38
N GLU A 38 9.98 1.93 -6.87
CA GLU A 38 8.57 1.52 -6.87
C GLU A 38 8.05 1.34 -8.31
N PHE A 39 8.37 2.28 -9.19
CA PHE A 39 7.97 2.20 -10.59
C PHE A 39 8.60 0.97 -11.29
N GLU A 40 9.90 0.73 -11.08
CA GLU A 40 10.57 -0.47 -11.60
C GLU A 40 9.98 -1.76 -11.02
N LEU A 41 9.60 -1.78 -9.75
CA LEU A 41 8.89 -2.91 -9.13
C LEU A 41 7.57 -3.20 -9.84
N ARG A 42 6.75 -2.18 -10.12
CA ARG A 42 5.48 -2.34 -10.83
C ARG A 42 5.65 -2.85 -12.27
N LEU A 43 6.77 -2.52 -12.91
CA LEU A 43 7.09 -2.97 -14.26
C LEU A 43 7.75 -4.36 -14.30
N THR A 44 8.18 -4.90 -13.17
CA THR A 44 8.90 -6.17 -13.13
C THR A 44 7.92 -7.35 -13.21
N PRO A 45 7.93 -8.14 -14.29
CA PRO A 45 7.19 -9.40 -14.31
C PRO A 45 7.90 -10.41 -13.41
N ALA A 46 7.27 -10.78 -12.29
CA ALA A 46 7.79 -11.76 -11.35
C ALA A 46 6.64 -12.58 -10.74
N SER A 47 6.97 -13.75 -10.20
CA SER A 47 6.02 -14.58 -9.45
C SER A 47 5.54 -13.87 -8.18
N ASP A 48 4.31 -14.13 -7.74
CA ASP A 48 3.69 -13.47 -6.58
C ASP A 48 4.57 -13.47 -5.33
N ALA A 49 5.20 -14.59 -4.99
CA ALA A 49 6.10 -14.68 -3.83
C ALA A 49 7.31 -13.74 -3.91
N ARG A 50 7.80 -13.47 -5.12
CA ARG A 50 8.93 -12.56 -5.35
C ARG A 50 8.48 -11.09 -5.34
N LEU A 51 7.29 -10.82 -5.86
CA LEU A 51 6.66 -9.50 -5.76
C LEU A 51 6.38 -9.14 -4.31
N ASP A 52 5.89 -10.08 -3.50
CA ASP A 52 5.64 -9.88 -2.07
C ASP A 52 6.93 -9.55 -1.31
N ALA A 53 8.01 -10.30 -1.56
CA ALA A 53 9.33 -10.03 -0.98
C ALA A 53 9.86 -8.64 -1.37
N LEU A 54 9.73 -8.24 -2.64
CA LEU A 54 10.13 -6.91 -3.10
C LEU A 54 9.24 -5.81 -2.52
N ALA A 55 7.94 -6.03 -2.40
CA ALA A 55 7.00 -5.10 -1.79
C ALA A 55 7.30 -4.89 -0.30
N ALA A 56 7.68 -5.95 0.43
CA ALA A 56 8.14 -5.86 1.81
C ALA A 56 9.40 -4.99 1.93
N ARG A 57 10.37 -5.14 1.01
CA ARG A 57 11.57 -4.29 0.97
C ARG A 57 11.27 -2.84 0.63
N HIS A 58 10.34 -2.60 -0.28
CA HIS A 58 9.86 -1.25 -0.58
C HIS A 58 9.23 -0.60 0.65
N ARG A 59 8.35 -1.32 1.37
CA ARG A 59 7.73 -0.82 2.60
C ARG A 59 8.77 -0.53 3.69
N GLU A 60 9.76 -1.40 3.87
CA GLU A 60 10.87 -1.18 4.81
C GLU A 60 11.64 0.10 4.47
N ALA A 61 11.98 0.30 3.20
CA ALA A 61 12.68 1.50 2.75
C ALA A 61 11.85 2.78 2.96
N ALA A 62 10.53 2.73 2.71
CA ALA A 62 9.61 3.84 2.94
C ALA A 62 9.52 4.20 4.43
N ASP A 63 9.46 3.20 5.31
CA ASP A 63 9.40 3.39 6.76
C ASP A 63 10.69 4.04 7.29
N LEU A 64 11.85 3.53 6.85
CA LEU A 64 13.14 4.12 7.18
C LEU A 64 13.26 5.56 6.70
N LEU A 65 12.82 5.84 5.47
CA LEU A 65 12.85 7.20 4.91
C LEU A 65 11.91 8.15 5.67
N ALA A 66 10.75 7.67 6.12
CA ALA A 66 9.81 8.44 6.92
C ALA A 66 10.32 8.71 8.34
N ALA A 67 11.14 7.81 8.89
CA ALA A 67 11.76 7.96 10.21
C ALA A 67 12.98 8.90 10.21
N LEU A 68 13.54 9.24 9.04
CA LEU A 68 14.64 10.18 8.94
C LEU A 68 14.17 11.61 9.29
N PRO A 69 14.97 12.38 10.05
CA PRO A 69 14.68 13.78 10.34
C PRO A 69 14.90 14.61 9.08
N THR A 70 13.93 14.59 8.17
CA THR A 70 13.97 15.43 6.97
C THR A 70 13.50 16.83 7.35
N SER A 71 14.23 17.89 6.98
CA SER A 71 13.85 19.31 7.21
C SER A 71 12.51 19.73 6.60
N ALA A 72 11.78 18.82 5.96
CA ALA A 72 10.40 19.00 5.57
C ALA A 72 9.47 18.73 6.77
N ASP A 73 9.49 19.62 7.75
CA ASP A 73 8.29 19.87 8.54
C ASP A 73 7.35 20.71 7.67
N ASP A 74 6.44 20.05 6.95
CA ASP A 74 5.09 20.56 6.71
C ASP A 74 4.15 19.41 6.32
N SER A 75 3.28 19.06 7.27
CA SER A 75 1.90 18.62 6.99
C SER A 75 1.65 17.25 6.32
N LYS A 76 1.97 16.13 6.99
CA LYS A 76 1.04 14.97 7.14
C LYS A 76 1.63 13.82 7.98
N SER A 77 1.32 13.82 9.27
CA SER A 77 1.29 12.61 10.12
C SER A 77 -0.03 11.83 9.87
N PRO A 78 -0.16 10.55 10.27
CA PRO A 78 -0.15 9.40 9.36
C PRO A 78 -1.47 8.60 9.40
N ALA A 79 -1.50 7.44 8.72
CA ALA A 79 -2.44 6.34 8.94
C ALA A 79 -3.90 6.56 8.52
N GLY A 80 -4.27 5.94 7.39
CA GLY A 80 -5.66 5.83 6.97
C GLY A 80 -5.88 4.96 5.74
N GLN A 81 -5.09 3.89 5.57
CA GLN A 81 -5.55 2.78 4.72
C GLN A 81 -6.14 1.72 5.64
N PRO A 82 -7.47 1.62 5.68
CA PRO A 82 -8.12 0.37 5.40
C PRO A 82 -8.72 0.51 4.02
N PHE A 83 -8.30 -0.35 3.11
CA PHE A 83 -9.11 -0.69 1.95
C PHE A 83 -10.40 -1.33 2.45
N SER A 84 -11.36 -0.52 2.88
CA SER A 84 -12.75 -0.96 3.00
C SER A 84 -13.29 -1.03 1.58
N ARG A 85 -13.03 -2.19 0.98
CA ARG A 85 -13.58 -2.67 -0.27
C ARG A 85 -15.10 -2.73 -0.13
N GLY A 86 -15.76 -1.58 -0.34
CA GLY A 86 -17.20 -1.44 -0.42
C GLY A 86 -17.72 -2.07 -1.70
N THR A 87 -17.71 -3.40 -1.80
CA THR A 87 -18.52 -4.11 -2.79
C THR A 87 -19.91 -4.32 -2.21
N SER A 88 -20.69 -3.24 -2.11
CA SER A 88 -22.13 -3.36 -1.93
C SER A 88 -22.76 -3.48 -3.31
N ARG A 89 -22.55 -4.64 -3.96
CA ARG A 89 -23.41 -5.08 -5.05
C ARG A 89 -24.65 -5.67 -4.40
N SER A 90 -25.67 -4.85 -4.16
CA SER A 90 -27.02 -5.34 -3.83
C SER A 90 -27.53 -6.13 -5.03
N VAL A 91 -27.29 -7.43 -5.05
CA VAL A 91 -28.06 -8.37 -5.86
C VAL A 91 -29.34 -8.61 -5.06
N GLU A 92 -30.42 -8.03 -5.52
CA GLU A 92 -31.76 -8.31 -5.02
C GLU A 92 -32.13 -9.73 -5.45
N SER A 93 -31.90 -10.68 -4.56
CA SER A 93 -32.38 -12.05 -4.68
C SER A 93 -33.88 -12.08 -4.36
N ARG A 94 -34.70 -12.28 -5.40
CA ARG A 94 -36.05 -12.82 -5.25
C ARG A 94 -35.98 -14.21 -4.58
N PRO A 95 -36.90 -14.49 -3.66
CA PRO A 95 -37.75 -15.69 -3.77
C PRO A 95 -39.22 -15.27 -3.58
N GLY A 96 -40.22 -15.76 -4.30
CA GLY A 96 -40.41 -17.15 -4.72
C GLY A 96 -41.29 -17.86 -3.69
N GLY A 97 -42.62 -17.83 -3.91
CA GLY A 97 -43.51 -18.94 -3.59
C GLY A 97 -44.16 -19.01 -2.19
N GLU A 98 -45.50 -18.98 -2.22
CA GLU A 98 -46.45 -19.76 -1.40
C GLU A 98 -46.55 -19.56 0.12
N ALA A 99 -47.70 -19.04 0.55
CA ALA A 99 -48.71 -19.71 1.40
C ALA A 99 -49.83 -18.70 1.70
N SER A 100 -51.02 -18.84 1.11
CA SER A 100 -52.17 -19.61 1.59
C SER A 100 -52.98 -18.99 2.75
N MET A 101 -54.22 -18.66 2.39
CA MET A 101 -55.49 -18.80 3.12
C MET A 101 -56.01 -17.76 4.13
N SER A 102 -57.33 -17.56 3.99
CA SER A 102 -58.36 -17.12 4.97
C SER A 102 -58.54 -15.60 5.11
N SER A 103 -59.73 -14.98 5.04
CA SER A 103 -61.14 -15.39 5.11
C SER A 103 -61.98 -14.31 4.38
N ILE A 104 -62.91 -14.68 3.48
CA ILE A 104 -64.39 -14.63 3.60
C ILE A 104 -65.04 -13.73 4.68
N GLU A 105 -66.22 -13.19 4.32
CA GLU A 105 -67.25 -12.45 5.09
C GLU A 105 -67.00 -10.93 5.29
N GLU A 106 -67.97 -10.01 5.20
CA GLU A 106 -69.43 -10.06 5.37
C GLU A 106 -70.09 -8.74 4.85
N VAL A 107 -71.35 -8.86 4.35
CA VAL A 107 -72.42 -7.84 4.10
C VAL A 107 -72.23 -6.70 3.09
#